data_AF-A0A521T8X2-F1
#
_entry.id   AF-A0A521T8X2-F1
#
_cell.length_a   1.000
_cell.length_b   1.000
_cell.length_c   1.000
_cell.angle_alpha   90.00
_cell.angle_beta   90.00
_cell.angle_gamma   90.00
#
_symmetry.space_group_name_H-M   'P 1'
#
loop_
_entity.id
_entity.type
_entity.pdbx_description
1 polymer ?
#
loop_
_entity_poly.entity_id
_entity_poly.type
_entity_poly.pdbx_seq_one_letter_code
_entity_poly.pdbx_strand_id
1 'polypeptide(L)'
;MVYRREHWQISDNCNGMDCKILTAYVRIEGTWIRIGHYGSECKKFEPLDLQQEEKERLDKERMMQLVADFRQVKQENRARLNTIKNELNVSNSFFK
;
A
#
# COMPACT_ATOMS: atom_id res chain seq x y z
N MET A 1 8.55 -3.98 12.54
CA MET A 1 7.71 -5.19 12.34
C MET A 1 8.36 -6.00 11.23
N VAL A 2 8.78 -7.24 11.51
CA VAL A 2 9.32 -8.16 10.50
C VAL A 2 8.15 -9.01 10.02
N TYR A 3 7.82 -8.95 8.74
CA TYR A 3 6.77 -9.81 8.18
C TYR A 3 7.32 -11.23 8.10
N ARG A 4 6.83 -12.13 8.98
CA ARG A 4 7.05 -13.57 8.83
C ARG A 4 6.20 -14.02 7.63
N ARG A 5 6.84 -14.34 6.51
CA ARG A 5 6.23 -15.03 5.39
C ARG A 5 6.97 -16.35 5.23
N GLU A 6 6.24 -17.44 5.14
CA GLU A 6 6.78 -18.70 4.65
C GLU A 6 7.28 -18.47 3.21
N HIS A 7 8.42 -19.07 2.84
CA HIS A 7 8.82 -19.12 1.43
C HIS A 7 7.79 -19.96 0.68
N TRP A 8 6.78 -19.30 0.11
CA TRP A 8 5.72 -19.92 -0.68
C TRP A 8 6.11 -20.17 -2.15
N GLN A 9 7.36 -19.94 -2.52
CA GLN A 9 7.92 -20.53 -3.73
C GLN A 9 8.50 -21.89 -3.38
N ILE A 10 7.65 -22.89 -3.62
CA ILE A 10 7.91 -24.31 -3.78
C ILE A 10 9.31 -24.51 -4.38
N SER A 11 10.29 -24.67 -3.51
CA SER A 11 11.53 -25.35 -3.84
C SER A 11 11.70 -26.37 -2.74
N ASP A 12 11.87 -27.63 -3.14
CA ASP A 12 11.68 -28.87 -2.39
C ASP A 12 12.48 -29.05 -1.08
N ASN A 13 13.09 -27.99 -0.52
CA ASN A 13 13.98 -28.03 0.63
C ASN A 13 13.64 -27.04 1.77
N CYS A 14 12.54 -26.28 1.70
CA CYS A 14 12.08 -25.53 2.88
C CYS A 14 11.10 -26.41 3.66
N ASN A 15 11.64 -27.42 4.35
CA ASN A 15 10.89 -28.49 5.04
C ASN A 15 10.13 -27.98 6.28
N GLY A 16 9.12 -27.12 6.09
CA GLY A 16 8.19 -26.72 7.14
C GLY A 16 8.81 -25.94 8.31
N MET A 17 10.02 -25.39 8.14
CA MET A 17 10.60 -24.47 9.13
C MET A 17 10.18 -23.03 8.81
N ASP A 18 9.68 -22.34 9.83
CA ASP A 18 9.40 -20.90 9.84
C ASP A 18 10.64 -20.11 9.39
N CYS A 19 10.75 -19.84 8.09
CA CYS A 19 11.85 -19.06 7.53
C CYS A 19 11.53 -17.57 7.63
N LYS A 20 12.41 -16.79 8.26
CA LYS A 20 12.34 -15.33 8.24
C LYS A 20 12.92 -14.83 6.93
N ILE A 21 12.15 -13.99 6.25
CA ILE A 21 12.55 -13.36 5.00
C ILE A 21 13.18 -12.01 5.32
N LEU A 22 14.43 -11.83 4.90
CA LEU A 22 15.17 -10.58 4.96
C LEU A 22 15.18 -9.95 3.57
N THR A 23 14.95 -8.64 3.48
CA THR A 23 15.06 -7.93 2.20
C THR A 23 16.51 -7.58 1.92
N ALA A 24 17.01 -7.97 0.75
CA ALA A 24 18.37 -7.70 0.31
C ALA A 24 18.42 -6.41 -0.52
N TYR A 25 19.45 -5.60 -0.28
CA TYR A 25 19.70 -4.35 -0.99
C TYR A 25 21.15 -4.32 -1.50
N VAL A 26 21.35 -3.70 -2.66
CA VAL A 26 22.65 -3.29 -3.17
C VAL A 26 22.74 -1.78 -3.17
N ARG A 27 23.95 -1.24 -3.02
CA ARG A 27 24.19 0.21 -3.11
C ARG A 27 24.86 0.51 -4.45
N ILE A 28 24.16 1.27 -5.31
CA ILE A 28 24.68 1.74 -6.61
C ILE A 28 24.62 3.26 -6.60
N GLU A 29 25.74 3.92 -6.88
CA GLU A 29 25.83 5.39 -6.95
C GLU A 29 25.25 6.11 -5.72
N GLY A 30 25.42 5.52 -4.54
CA GLY A 30 24.90 6.06 -3.28
C GLY A 30 23.43 5.71 -2.98
N THR A 31 22.69 5.16 -3.93
CA THR A 31 21.28 4.76 -3.80
C THR A 31 21.15 3.29 -3.41
N TRP A 32 20.25 2.98 -2.47
CA TRP A 32 19.91 1.62 -2.09
C TRP A 32 18.84 1.06 -3.01
N ILE A 33 19.17 -0.01 -3.73
CA ILE A 33 18.29 -0.70 -4.67
C ILE A 33 17.98 -2.08 -4.10
N ARG A 34 16.69 -2.41 -4.01
CA ARG A 34 16.23 -3.71 -3.57
C ARG A 34 16.54 -4.75 -4.65
N ILE A 35 17.16 -5.88 -4.29
CA ILE A 35 17.60 -6.91 -5.25
C ILE A 35 16.91 -8.26 -5.07
N GLY A 36 16.24 -8.47 -3.93
CA GLY A 36 15.51 -9.71 -3.68
C GLY A 36 15.30 -9.95 -2.19
N HIS A 37 15.07 -11.20 -1.87
CA HIS A 37 14.79 -11.70 -0.54
C HIS A 37 15.78 -12.80 -0.17
N TYR A 38 16.21 -12.82 1.09
CA TYR A 38 17.10 -13.84 1.61
C TYR A 38 16.44 -14.50 2.82
N GLY A 39 16.29 -15.82 2.76
CA GLY A 39 15.79 -16.60 3.89
C GLY A 39 16.92 -16.90 4.86
N SER A 40 16.82 -16.44 6.11
CA SER A 40 17.91 -16.63 7.09
C SER A 40 18.14 -18.10 7.46
N GLU A 41 17.07 -18.87 7.56
CA GLU A 41 17.07 -20.26 8.00
C GLU A 41 17.43 -21.19 6.84
N CYS A 42 16.86 -20.94 5.65
CA CYS A 42 17.14 -21.75 4.46
C CYS A 42 18.42 -21.33 3.72
N LYS A 43 19.01 -20.17 4.05
CA LYS A 43 20.17 -19.55 3.39
C LYS A 43 20.02 -19.41 1.87
N LYS A 44 18.78 -19.35 1.37
CA LYS A 44 18.49 -19.19 -0.05
C LYS A 44 18.21 -17.74 -0.38
N PHE A 45 18.69 -17.33 -1.54
CA PHE A 45 18.39 -16.04 -2.13
C PHE A 45 17.32 -16.22 -3.21
N GLU A 46 16.26 -15.43 -3.11
CA GLU A 46 15.19 -15.33 -4.08
C GLU A 46 15.33 -13.97 -4.77
N PRO A 47 15.70 -13.95 -6.07
CA PRO A 47 15.84 -12.71 -6.81
C PRO A 47 14.49 -12.01 -6.93
N LEU A 48 14.56 -10.69 -7.10
CA LEU A 48 13.35 -9.91 -7.17
C LEU A 48 12.60 -10.15 -8.49
N ASP A 49 11.34 -10.54 -8.39
CA ASP A 49 10.46 -10.62 -9.55
C ASP A 49 10.00 -9.21 -9.94
N LEU A 50 10.59 -8.66 -11.00
CA LEU A 50 10.30 -7.34 -11.52
C LEU A 50 8.82 -7.17 -11.92
N GLN A 51 8.15 -8.26 -12.37
CA GLN A 51 6.74 -8.20 -12.72
C GLN A 51 5.87 -8.04 -11.48
N GLN A 52 6.20 -8.75 -10.41
CA GLN A 52 5.51 -8.63 -9.14
C GLN A 52 5.76 -7.25 -8.50
N GLU A 53 6.98 -6.71 -8.63
CA GLU A 53 7.33 -5.40 -8.10
C GLU A 53 6.56 -4.26 -8.79
N GLU A 54 6.47 -4.33 -10.12
CA GLU A 54 5.69 -3.37 -10.89
C GLU A 54 4.20 -3.45 -10.54
N LYS A 55 3.67 -4.66 -10.32
CA LYS A 55 2.30 -4.86 -9.86
C LYS A 55 2.07 -4.22 -8.48
N GLU A 56 2.97 -4.44 -7.52
CA GLU A 56 2.88 -3.82 -6.19
C GLU A 56 2.96 -2.29 -6.26
N ARG A 57 3.79 -1.75 -7.17
CA ARG A 57 3.90 -0.30 -7.41
C ARG A 57 2.58 0.26 -7.93
N LEU A 58 2.01 -0.36 -8.97
CA LEU A 58 0.72 0.04 -9.54
C LEU A 58 -0.42 -0.07 -8.52
N ASP A 59 -0.44 -1.11 -7.69
CA ASP A 59 -1.46 -1.28 -6.65
C ASP A 59 -1.35 -0.19 -5.57
N LYS A 60 -0.14 0.22 -5.18
CA LYS A 60 0.07 1.36 -4.27
C LYS A 60 -0.39 2.68 -4.89
N GLU A 61 -0.06 2.92 -6.15
CA GLU A 61 -0.50 4.12 -6.88
C GLU A 61 -2.04 4.17 -6.95
N ARG A 62 -2.70 3.06 -7.28
CA ARG A 62 -4.16 2.95 -7.26
C ARG A 62 -4.76 3.21 -5.89
N MET A 63 -4.15 2.65 -4.83
CA MET A 63 -4.62 2.87 -3.46
C MET A 63 -4.50 4.34 -3.06
N MET A 64 -3.39 5.02 -3.41
CA MET A 64 -3.22 6.45 -3.15
C MET A 64 -4.27 7.28 -3.89
N GLN A 65 -4.56 6.93 -5.15
CA GLN A 65 -5.60 7.57 -5.94
C GLN A 65 -6.99 7.41 -5.29
N LEU A 66 -7.36 6.18 -4.91
CA LEU A 66 -8.63 5.90 -4.23
C LEU A 66 -8.79 6.70 -2.92
N VAL A 67 -7.71 6.82 -2.14
CA VAL A 67 -7.72 7.63 -0.91
C VAL A 67 -7.91 9.11 -1.21
N ALA A 68 -7.31 9.63 -2.29
CA ALA A 68 -7.50 11.01 -2.72
C ALA A 68 -8.96 11.26 -3.16
N ASP A 69 -9.52 10.38 -3.99
CA ASP A 69 -10.90 10.47 -4.47
C ASP A 69 -11.89 10.43 -3.29
N PHE A 70 -11.66 9.55 -2.31
CA PHE A 70 -12.50 9.48 -1.12
C PHE A 70 -12.48 10.77 -0.29
N ARG A 71 -11.30 11.41 -0.18
CA ARG A 71 -11.18 12.71 0.51
C ARG A 71 -11.93 13.80 -0.24
N GLN A 72 -11.86 13.81 -1.56
CA GLN A 72 -12.60 14.76 -2.39
C GLN A 72 -14.11 14.60 -2.20
N VAL A 73 -14.64 13.37 -2.34
CA VAL A 73 -16.08 13.09 -2.14
C VAL A 73 -16.54 13.53 -0.74
N LYS A 74 -15.72 13.33 0.28
CA LYS A 74 -16.02 13.79 1.65
C LYS A 74 -16.09 15.32 1.76
N GLN A 75 -15.21 16.04 1.05
CA GLN A 75 -15.24 17.50 1.01
C GLN A 75 -16.48 18.01 0.26
N GLU A 76 -16.79 17.43 -0.89
CA GLU A 76 -17.98 17.77 -1.69
C GLU A 76 -19.27 17.56 -0.89
N ASN A 77 -19.38 16.44 -0.17
CA ASN A 77 -20.55 16.16 0.67
C ASN A 77 -20.68 17.16 1.83
N ARG A 78 -19.56 17.59 2.44
CA ARG A 78 -19.59 18.64 3.45
C ARG A 78 -20.04 19.98 2.87
N ALA A 79 -19.55 20.33 1.68
CA ALA A 79 -19.95 21.55 0.99
C ALA A 79 -21.45 21.53 0.67
N ARG A 80 -21.97 20.43 0.11
CA ARG A 80 -23.41 20.23 -0.16
C ARG A 80 -24.26 20.37 1.10
N LEU A 81 -23.85 19.75 2.21
CA LEU A 81 -24.56 19.87 3.49
C LEU A 81 -24.58 21.31 4.00
N ASN A 82 -23.50 22.06 3.83
CA ASN A 82 -23.46 23.47 4.21
C ASN A 82 -24.38 24.33 3.33
N THR A 83 -24.42 24.06 2.02
CA THR A 83 -25.36 24.73 1.10
C THR A 83 -26.81 24.48 1.51
N ILE A 84 -27.19 23.22 1.75
CA ILE A 84 -28.55 22.86 2.19
C ILE A 84 -28.91 23.55 3.52
N LYS A 85 -27.99 23.56 4.49
CA LYS A 85 -28.21 24.26 5.77
C LYS A 85 -28.42 25.76 5.59
N ASN A 86 -27.66 26.38 4.69
CA ASN A 86 -27.81 27.79 4.39
C ASN A 86 -29.17 28.08 3.73
N GLU A 87 -29.58 27.28 2.74
CA GLU A 87 -30.88 27.40 2.09
C GLU A 87 -32.05 27.24 3.08
N LEU A 88 -31.99 26.24 3.97
CA LEU A 88 -33.00 26.03 5.02
C LEU A 88 -33.06 27.19 6.03
N ASN A 89 -31.91 27.77 6.42
CA ASN A 89 -31.87 28.93 7.30
C ASN A 89 -32.42 30.19 6.63
N VAL A 90 -32.19 30.38 5.32
CA VAL A 90 -32.77 31.50 4.56
C VAL A 90 -34.29 31.37 4.50
N SER A 91 -34.84 30.17 4.27
CA SER A 91 -36.30 29.95 4.27
C SER A 91 -36.98 30.24 5.61
N ASN A 92 -36.31 30.02 6.75
CA ASN A 92 -36.86 30.34 8.08
C ASN A 92 -36.78 31.83 8.44
N SER A 93 -35.94 32.62 7.75
CA SER A 93 -35.82 34.06 7.97
C SER A 93 -36.89 34.88 7.24
N PHE A 94 -37.51 34.31 6.20
CA PHE A 94 -38.50 34.98 5.35
C PHE A 94 -39.94 34.95 5.90
N PHE A 95 -40.22 34.17 6.95
CA PHE A 95 -41.55 34.04 7.58
C PHE A 95 -41.65 34.72 8.96
N LYS A 96 -40.80 35.72 9.25
CA LYS A 96 -40.93 36.57 10.45
C LYS A 96 -41.41 37.96 10.11
#